data_AF-A0A349GYP6-F1
#
_entry.id   AF-A0A349GYP6-F1
#
_cell.length_a   1.000
_cell.length_b   1.000
_cell.length_c   1.000
_cell.angle_alpha   90.00
_cell.angle_beta   90.00
_cell.angle_gamma   90.00
#
_symmetry.space_group_name_H-M   'P 1'
#
loop_
_entity.id
_entity.type
_entity.pdbx_description
1 polymer ?
#
loop_
_entity_poly.entity_id
_entity_poly.type
_entity_poly.pdbx_seq_one_letter_code
_entity_poly.pdbx_strand_id
1 'polypeptide(L)'
;TAQILSGILSGAGGLHKAYGGTLTLSGSNTYSGRTSFMPQTTAGFTVNITSFNSVNGGTPLMASSSLGAPTSVTNGTIDIGEIVRQASVSLNYTGPGETTDRILNFGFSGSASLTLSASGSGLLKFTSAMTANTLTTQSGSLILRGTGSGEITQALPALPGGGLSKNDSGTWTLGGTNSYTSPTAIIAGKLFINGDQSSATGNVSVAANATLGGTGTLGGNTTIAANGKLEFNLSTPAGSHNGLELASGRSLTFSGASVLTITSAGGAATGTYTLLTAPGGITGSAPATLNLPDGWVATVSISGNNLLLNVASIGATPYYTLTVTSPYGTATPMGVTTSNWNTVINATVSGSPVLNGTTQYMATGWIGTGSLANGSGTNTSFSITNNTTISWVWQTNYWINLQVIGN
;
A
#
# COMPACT_ATOMS: atom_id res chain seq x y z
N THR A 1 19.18 27.14 -13.71
CA THR A 1 18.67 26.76 -15.04
C THR A 1 18.32 25.28 -15.04
N ALA A 2 17.42 24.84 -15.92
CA ALA A 2 17.07 23.43 -16.09
C ALA A 2 17.82 22.87 -17.32
N GLN A 3 18.41 21.69 -17.17
CA GLN A 3 19.11 20.95 -18.22
C GLN A 3 18.43 19.61 -18.42
N ILE A 4 18.20 19.22 -19.67
CA ILE A 4 17.66 17.91 -20.03
C ILE A 4 18.70 17.22 -20.91
N LEU A 5 19.12 16.02 -20.50
CA LEU A 5 19.97 15.15 -21.31
C LEU A 5 19.14 13.93 -21.73
N SER A 6 18.74 13.92 -23.00
CA SER A 6 17.89 12.88 -23.60
C SER A 6 18.68 11.88 -24.44
N GLY A 7 19.90 12.23 -24.88
CA GLY A 7 20.79 11.31 -25.59
C GLY A 7 21.36 10.23 -24.67
N ILE A 8 21.87 9.16 -25.27
CA ILE A 8 22.56 8.07 -24.55
C ILE A 8 23.95 8.54 -24.15
N LEU A 9 24.22 8.54 -22.84
CA LEU A 9 25.56 8.64 -22.27
C LEU A 9 26.15 7.23 -22.14
N SER A 10 27.34 7.00 -22.70
CA SER A 10 27.97 5.67 -22.80
C SER A 10 29.47 5.71 -22.51
N GLY A 11 30.10 4.53 -22.41
CA GLY A 11 31.53 4.36 -22.18
C GLY A 11 31.91 4.07 -20.73
N ALA A 12 33.21 3.94 -20.47
CA ALA A 12 33.73 3.61 -19.13
C ALA A 12 33.69 4.78 -18.13
N GLY A 13 33.43 6.00 -18.61
CA GLY A 13 33.38 7.22 -17.81
C GLY A 13 32.15 7.29 -16.89
N GLY A 14 32.19 8.23 -15.95
CA GLY A 14 31.10 8.52 -15.02
C GLY A 14 30.32 9.79 -15.38
N LEU A 15 29.24 10.04 -14.64
CA LEU A 15 28.47 11.28 -14.71
C LEU A 15 28.74 12.13 -13.46
N HIS A 16 29.17 13.38 -13.65
CA HIS A 16 29.39 14.32 -12.55
C HIS A 16 28.51 15.57 -12.68
N LYS A 17 27.55 15.74 -11.77
CA LYS A 17 26.70 16.95 -11.67
C LYS A 17 27.18 17.82 -10.52
N ALA A 18 27.66 19.01 -10.86
CA ALA A 18 28.39 19.89 -9.93
C ALA A 18 27.65 21.17 -9.52
N TYR A 19 26.95 21.84 -10.43
CA TYR A 19 26.40 23.19 -10.16
C TYR A 19 24.92 23.14 -9.81
N GLY A 20 24.35 24.25 -9.30
CA GLY A 20 22.93 24.32 -8.94
C GLY A 20 21.95 24.09 -10.10
N GLY A 21 20.66 24.07 -9.81
CA GLY A 21 19.58 23.95 -10.81
C GLY A 21 19.04 22.53 -10.98
N THR A 22 18.38 22.25 -12.10
CA THR A 22 17.71 20.95 -12.33
C THR A 22 18.37 20.22 -13.48
N LEU A 23 18.65 18.92 -13.31
CA LEU A 23 19.07 18.02 -14.37
C LEU A 23 18.01 16.93 -14.54
N THR A 24 17.53 16.73 -15.76
CA THR A 24 16.67 15.59 -16.12
C THR A 24 17.46 14.62 -16.99
N LEU A 25 17.56 13.37 -16.56
CA LEU A 25 18.21 12.27 -17.28
C LEU A 25 17.14 11.30 -17.79
N SER A 26 16.74 11.45 -19.05
CA SER A 26 15.70 10.61 -19.67
C SER A 26 16.25 9.59 -20.66
N GLY A 27 17.55 9.62 -20.95
CA GLY A 27 18.20 8.68 -21.85
C GLY A 27 18.42 7.29 -21.21
N SER A 28 18.42 6.26 -22.05
CA SER A 28 18.83 4.89 -21.70
C SER A 28 20.37 4.81 -21.63
N ASN A 29 20.95 5.36 -20.57
CA ASN A 29 22.41 5.49 -20.43
C ASN A 29 23.07 4.15 -20.12
N THR A 30 24.23 3.91 -20.75
CA THR A 30 25.02 2.67 -20.66
C THR A 30 26.42 2.90 -20.09
N TYR A 31 26.73 4.12 -19.65
CA TYR A 31 28.02 4.38 -19.02
C TYR A 31 28.19 3.51 -17.76
N SER A 32 29.40 2.99 -17.55
CA SER A 32 29.69 2.03 -16.47
C SER A 32 30.51 2.63 -15.32
N GLY A 33 30.96 3.89 -15.47
CA GLY A 33 31.66 4.62 -14.44
C GLY A 33 30.73 5.22 -13.38
N ARG A 34 31.34 5.72 -12.31
CA ARG A 34 30.63 6.21 -11.13
C ARG A 34 29.74 7.43 -11.43
N THR A 35 28.55 7.47 -10.83
CA THR A 35 27.71 8.69 -10.82
C THR A 35 27.98 9.48 -9.54
N SER A 36 28.25 10.78 -9.69
CA SER A 36 28.59 11.67 -8.57
C SER A 36 27.80 12.97 -8.67
N PHE A 37 27.11 13.30 -7.58
CA PHE A 37 26.29 14.48 -7.38
C PHE A 37 26.95 15.35 -6.30
N MET A 38 28.08 15.96 -6.63
CA MET A 38 28.95 16.68 -5.69
C MET A 38 28.89 18.19 -5.97
N PRO A 39 28.16 18.98 -5.17
CA PRO A 39 28.03 20.40 -5.38
C PRO A 39 29.37 21.15 -5.38
N GLN A 40 29.54 22.10 -6.31
CA GLN A 40 30.68 23.03 -6.34
C GLN A 40 30.34 24.43 -5.81
N THR A 41 29.11 24.62 -5.36
CA THR A 41 28.57 25.86 -4.80
C THR A 41 27.63 25.51 -3.65
N THR A 42 27.23 26.48 -2.83
CA THR A 42 26.18 26.30 -1.81
C THR A 42 24.76 26.22 -2.38
N ALA A 43 24.60 26.45 -3.70
CA ALA A 43 23.32 26.27 -4.38
C ALA A 43 23.04 24.78 -4.64
N GLY A 44 21.95 24.27 -4.05
CA GLY A 44 21.50 22.89 -4.24
C GLY A 44 21.01 22.60 -5.65
N PHE A 45 20.76 21.33 -5.94
CA PHE A 45 20.21 20.91 -7.23
C PHE A 45 19.29 19.70 -7.13
N THR A 46 18.45 19.56 -8.17
CA THR A 46 17.54 18.43 -8.36
C THR A 46 17.97 17.59 -9.55
N VAL A 47 17.93 16.27 -9.42
CA VAL A 47 18.13 15.31 -10.50
C VAL A 47 16.83 14.52 -10.69
N ASN A 48 16.20 14.63 -11.86
CA ASN A 48 15.04 13.83 -12.23
C ASN A 48 15.48 12.59 -13.00
N ILE A 49 15.03 11.43 -12.54
CA ILE A 49 15.41 10.12 -13.08
C ILE A 49 14.18 9.20 -13.14
N THR A 50 14.23 8.24 -14.05
CA THR A 50 13.22 7.18 -14.19
C THR A 50 13.75 5.80 -13.82
N SER A 51 15.07 5.66 -13.65
CA SER A 51 15.70 4.41 -13.22
C SER A 51 17.05 4.63 -12.55
N PHE A 52 17.33 3.80 -11.55
CA PHE A 52 18.64 3.71 -10.92
C PHE A 52 19.51 2.68 -11.62
N ASN A 53 18.99 1.56 -12.10
CA ASN A 53 19.66 0.26 -12.30
C ASN A 53 20.23 -0.36 -11.02
N SER A 54 20.90 -1.50 -11.18
CA SER A 54 21.69 -2.19 -10.16
C SER A 54 23.07 -2.56 -10.67
N VAL A 55 23.90 -3.10 -9.78
CA VAL A 55 25.13 -3.81 -10.11
C VAL A 55 24.80 -5.28 -10.36
N ASN A 56 24.29 -5.99 -9.34
CA ASN A 56 24.02 -7.43 -9.38
C ASN A 56 22.68 -7.86 -8.72
N GLY A 57 22.11 -7.05 -7.82
CA GLY A 57 20.95 -7.42 -6.97
C GLY A 57 19.59 -6.84 -7.38
N GLY A 58 19.50 -6.24 -8.57
CA GLY A 58 18.30 -5.55 -9.03
C GLY A 58 17.25 -6.45 -9.67
N THR A 59 15.99 -6.04 -9.56
CA THR A 59 14.89 -6.63 -10.31
C THR A 59 14.07 -5.54 -11.01
N PRO A 60 14.07 -5.52 -12.37
CA PRO A 60 15.01 -6.23 -13.27
C PRO A 60 16.41 -5.61 -13.23
N LEU A 61 17.47 -6.41 -13.40
CA LEU A 61 18.78 -5.89 -13.79
C LEU A 61 18.68 -5.39 -15.25
N MET A 62 18.95 -4.11 -15.49
CA MET A 62 18.73 -3.48 -16.79
C MET A 62 20.05 -3.29 -17.55
N ALA A 63 20.00 -3.39 -18.89
CA ALA A 63 21.16 -3.10 -19.74
C ALA A 63 21.50 -1.59 -19.80
N SER A 64 20.59 -0.72 -19.34
CA SER A 64 20.75 0.74 -19.32
C SER A 64 19.80 1.36 -18.30
N SER A 65 20.06 2.61 -17.88
CA SER A 65 19.16 3.37 -16.99
C SER A 65 19.38 4.88 -17.11
N SER A 66 18.60 5.70 -16.38
CA SER A 66 18.93 7.12 -16.24
C SER A 66 20.33 7.33 -15.64
N LEU A 67 20.79 6.44 -14.76
CA LEU A 67 22.06 6.54 -14.04
C LEU A 67 23.10 5.49 -14.46
N GLY A 68 23.10 5.09 -15.73
CA GLY A 68 24.10 4.18 -16.31
C GLY A 68 23.89 2.70 -16.00
N ALA A 69 24.87 1.87 -16.36
CA ALA A 69 24.89 0.42 -16.18
C ALA A 69 26.24 -0.03 -15.57
N PRO A 70 26.47 0.22 -14.27
CA PRO A 70 27.70 -0.13 -13.57
C PRO A 70 27.77 -1.65 -13.35
N THR A 71 28.98 -2.19 -13.40
CA THR A 71 29.26 -3.63 -13.28
C THR A 71 30.04 -3.99 -12.01
N SER A 72 30.35 -3.01 -11.17
CA SER A 72 31.04 -3.19 -9.90
C SER A 72 30.40 -2.35 -8.80
N VAL A 73 30.53 -2.77 -7.54
CA VAL A 73 30.04 -2.00 -6.38
C VAL A 73 30.68 -0.62 -6.31
N THR A 74 31.98 -0.54 -6.63
CA THR A 74 32.71 0.73 -6.69
C THR A 74 32.03 1.70 -7.66
N ASN A 75 31.69 1.28 -8.87
CA ASN A 75 31.06 2.17 -9.84
C ASN A 75 29.53 2.30 -9.65
N GLY A 76 28.89 1.34 -8.99
CA GLY A 76 27.48 1.37 -8.63
C GLY A 76 27.15 2.23 -7.41
N THR A 77 28.16 2.65 -6.65
CA THR A 77 27.97 3.64 -5.58
C THR A 77 27.69 5.01 -6.20
N ILE A 78 26.64 5.69 -5.72
CA ILE A 78 26.29 7.05 -6.13
C ILE A 78 26.76 8.00 -5.04
N ASP A 79 27.72 8.85 -5.37
CA ASP A 79 28.22 9.86 -4.44
C ASP A 79 27.28 11.07 -4.41
N ILE A 80 26.89 11.52 -3.22
CA ILE A 80 25.90 12.59 -3.02
C ILE A 80 26.44 13.58 -2.00
N GLY A 81 26.62 14.83 -2.42
CA GLY A 81 27.13 15.87 -1.55
C GLY A 81 28.64 16.05 -1.62
N GLU A 82 29.12 17.07 -0.93
CA GLU A 82 30.51 17.45 -0.87
C GLU A 82 30.82 18.00 0.53
N ILE A 83 32.06 17.86 0.99
CA ILE A 83 32.48 18.15 2.37
C ILE A 83 32.47 19.66 2.62
N VAL A 84 32.96 20.47 1.68
CA VAL A 84 33.11 21.92 1.88
C VAL A 84 31.85 22.68 1.47
N ARG A 85 31.26 22.31 0.33
CA ARG A 85 30.14 22.96 -0.32
C ARG A 85 28.85 22.23 0.05
N GLN A 86 28.35 22.59 1.22
CA GLN A 86 27.17 22.07 1.87
C GLN A 86 25.85 22.46 1.17
N ALA A 87 25.64 22.00 -0.06
CA ALA A 87 24.39 22.21 -0.78
C ALA A 87 23.55 20.93 -0.82
N SER A 88 22.27 21.04 -0.50
CA SER A 88 21.35 19.90 -0.52
C SER A 88 21.14 19.35 -1.94
N VAL A 89 21.04 18.03 -2.05
CA VAL A 89 20.81 17.31 -3.31
C VAL A 89 19.43 16.66 -3.26
N SER A 90 18.64 16.83 -4.32
CA SER A 90 17.35 16.16 -4.46
C SER A 90 17.37 15.18 -5.61
N LEU A 91 17.03 13.91 -5.34
CA LEU A 91 16.80 12.89 -6.35
C LEU A 91 15.29 12.66 -6.48
N ASN A 92 14.75 12.89 -7.68
CA ASN A 92 13.33 12.73 -7.98
C ASN A 92 13.12 11.56 -8.92
N TYR A 93 12.66 10.44 -8.37
CA TYR A 93 12.36 9.23 -9.13
C TYR A 93 10.90 9.23 -9.58
N THR A 94 10.67 9.09 -10.87
CA THR A 94 9.33 8.99 -11.49
C THR A 94 9.19 7.74 -12.37
N GLY A 95 9.96 6.69 -12.06
CA GLY A 95 9.98 5.45 -12.83
C GLY A 95 8.81 4.51 -12.56
N PRO A 96 8.75 3.38 -13.27
CA PRO A 96 7.66 2.40 -13.14
C PRO A 96 7.71 1.55 -11.86
N GLY A 97 8.75 1.69 -11.04
CA GLY A 97 9.10 0.79 -9.94
C GLY A 97 10.39 0.04 -10.25
N GLU A 98 11.25 -0.12 -9.25
CA GLU A 98 12.57 -0.73 -9.37
C GLU A 98 13.10 -1.19 -8.01
N THR A 99 13.73 -2.38 -7.97
CA THR A 99 14.62 -2.76 -6.88
C THR A 99 16.07 -2.51 -7.28
N THR A 100 16.79 -1.74 -6.47
CA THR A 100 18.18 -1.35 -6.70
C THR A 100 19.11 -1.73 -5.54
N ASP A 101 20.29 -2.26 -5.87
CA ASP A 101 21.39 -2.49 -4.93
C ASP A 101 22.42 -1.34 -4.91
N ARG A 102 22.13 -0.23 -5.60
CA ARG A 102 23.00 0.96 -5.61
C ARG A 102 23.16 1.49 -4.19
N ILE A 103 24.39 1.77 -3.81
CA ILE A 103 24.71 2.43 -2.53
C ILE A 103 24.56 3.93 -2.74
N LEU A 104 23.76 4.60 -1.90
CA LEU A 104 23.79 6.06 -1.80
C LEU A 104 24.83 6.44 -0.76
N ASN A 105 25.88 7.14 -1.18
CA ASN A 105 27.00 7.56 -0.34
C ASN A 105 26.93 9.06 -0.05
N PHE A 106 26.78 9.41 1.23
CA PHE A 106 26.56 10.78 1.69
C PHE A 106 27.92 11.43 1.98
N GLY A 107 28.28 12.39 1.15
CA GLY A 107 29.52 13.17 1.22
C GLY A 107 29.41 14.50 1.96
N PHE A 108 28.29 14.82 2.60
CA PHE A 108 28.09 16.09 3.32
C PHE A 108 28.81 16.10 4.68
N SER A 109 29.34 17.23 5.12
CA SER A 109 29.97 17.36 6.46
C SER A 109 29.25 18.36 7.39
N GLY A 110 28.12 18.92 6.98
CA GLY A 110 27.38 19.99 7.66
C GLY A 110 25.87 19.83 7.50
N SER A 111 25.14 20.93 7.36
CA SER A 111 23.66 20.95 7.40
C SER A 111 22.95 20.56 6.10
N ALA A 112 23.69 20.08 5.09
CA ALA A 112 23.12 19.76 3.79
C ALA A 112 22.46 18.39 3.79
N SER A 113 21.28 18.30 3.19
CA SER A 113 20.42 17.12 3.25
C SER A 113 20.36 16.42 1.89
N LEU A 114 20.16 15.10 1.92
CA LEU A 114 19.65 14.36 0.77
C LEU A 114 18.12 14.38 0.83
N THR A 115 17.50 14.79 -0.27
CA THR A 115 16.08 14.55 -0.53
C THR A 115 15.92 13.41 -1.53
N LEU A 116 15.23 12.36 -1.15
CA LEU A 116 14.91 11.21 -2.01
C LEU A 116 13.40 11.13 -2.20
N SER A 117 12.93 11.37 -3.42
CA SER A 117 11.52 11.35 -3.78
C SER A 117 11.19 10.10 -4.58
N ALA A 118 10.27 9.28 -4.07
CA ALA A 118 9.66 8.16 -4.79
C ALA A 118 8.29 8.60 -5.31
N SER A 119 8.25 9.09 -6.55
CA SER A 119 7.02 9.57 -7.24
C SER A 119 6.72 8.76 -8.50
N GLY A 120 7.30 7.56 -8.58
CA GLY A 120 7.03 6.58 -9.64
C GLY A 120 5.67 5.90 -9.48
N SER A 121 5.26 5.17 -10.52
CA SER A 121 4.01 4.38 -10.50
C SER A 121 4.14 3.05 -9.76
N GLY A 122 5.36 2.62 -9.44
CA GLY A 122 5.65 1.41 -8.67
C GLY A 122 6.67 1.64 -7.56
N LEU A 123 6.97 0.56 -6.82
CA LEU A 123 7.87 0.60 -5.66
C LEU A 123 9.31 0.93 -6.06
N LEU A 124 9.90 1.95 -5.44
CA LEU A 124 11.35 2.18 -5.45
C LEU A 124 11.98 1.54 -4.21
N LYS A 125 12.76 0.48 -4.37
CA LYS A 125 13.33 -0.31 -3.27
C LYS A 125 14.86 -0.29 -3.30
N PHE A 126 15.49 0.14 -2.21
CA PHE A 126 16.95 0.04 -2.01
C PHE A 126 17.28 -1.17 -1.13
N THR A 127 18.17 -2.03 -1.61
CA THR A 127 18.57 -3.28 -0.92
C THR A 127 19.95 -3.24 -0.28
N SER A 128 20.74 -2.20 -0.55
CA SER A 128 22.06 -1.98 0.06
C SER A 128 21.99 -0.98 1.20
N ALA A 129 22.87 -1.13 2.20
CA ALA A 129 23.06 -0.13 3.22
C ALA A 129 23.57 1.17 2.59
N MET A 130 23.01 2.30 3.04
CA MET A 130 23.51 3.61 2.66
C MET A 130 24.75 3.94 3.49
N THR A 131 25.68 4.72 2.92
CA THR A 131 26.92 5.09 3.58
C THR A 131 27.00 6.60 3.77
N ALA A 132 27.79 7.05 4.74
CA ALA A 132 28.12 8.45 4.91
C ALA A 132 29.57 8.57 5.38
N ASN A 133 30.14 9.77 5.27
CA ASN A 133 31.29 10.10 6.11
C ASN A 133 30.87 10.12 7.58
N THR A 134 31.76 9.68 8.46
CA THR A 134 31.50 9.55 9.91
C THR A 134 31.83 10.84 10.67
N LEU A 135 31.79 11.99 9.99
CA LEU A 135 32.16 13.27 10.60
C LEU A 135 31.07 13.73 11.56
N THR A 136 31.47 14.14 12.76
CA THR A 136 30.54 14.61 13.81
C THR A 136 29.83 15.92 13.46
N THR A 137 30.34 16.66 12.47
CA THR A 137 29.76 17.91 11.97
C THR A 137 28.56 17.69 11.03
N GLN A 138 28.38 16.46 10.51
CA GLN A 138 27.25 16.09 9.67
C GLN A 138 25.93 16.25 10.44
N SER A 139 25.14 17.26 10.04
CA SER A 139 23.87 17.64 10.68
C SER A 139 22.68 17.67 9.72
N GLY A 140 22.92 17.54 8.42
CA GLY A 140 21.85 17.37 7.44
C GLY A 140 21.13 16.03 7.56
N SER A 141 19.83 16.06 7.25
CA SER A 141 18.92 14.93 7.40
C SER A 141 18.75 14.15 6.10
N LEU A 142 18.22 12.93 6.20
CA LEU A 142 17.56 12.28 5.07
C LEU A 142 16.10 12.76 5.00
N ILE A 143 15.70 13.26 3.84
CA ILE A 143 14.34 13.74 3.58
C ILE A 143 13.68 12.80 2.57
N LEU A 144 12.74 11.99 3.03
CA LEU A 144 11.94 11.09 2.22
C LEU A 144 10.69 11.81 1.72
N ARG A 145 10.48 11.77 0.40
CA ARG A 145 9.44 12.52 -0.32
C ARG A 145 8.73 11.66 -1.36
N GLY A 146 7.78 12.29 -2.05
CA GLY A 146 7.11 11.74 -3.22
C GLY A 146 5.70 11.25 -2.97
N THR A 147 5.00 10.92 -4.05
CA THR A 147 3.60 10.49 -4.05
C THR A 147 3.41 8.98 -4.16
N GLY A 148 4.46 8.25 -4.52
CA GLY A 148 4.46 6.80 -4.69
C GLY A 148 4.96 6.07 -3.45
N SER A 149 5.59 4.91 -3.67
CA SER A 149 6.09 4.04 -2.60
C SER A 149 7.60 3.87 -2.67
N GLY A 150 8.28 4.10 -1.54
CA GLY A 150 9.71 3.85 -1.35
C GLY A 150 9.98 2.84 -0.24
N GLU A 151 11.05 2.05 -0.36
CA GLU A 151 11.50 1.12 0.67
C GLU A 151 13.02 1.13 0.78
N ILE A 152 13.54 1.11 2.00
CA ILE A 152 14.97 0.95 2.29
C ILE A 152 15.10 -0.26 3.22
N THR A 153 15.67 -1.35 2.74
CA THR A 153 15.69 -2.61 3.51
C THR A 153 16.86 -2.74 4.47
N GLN A 154 17.91 -1.95 4.26
CA GLN A 154 19.13 -1.97 5.07
C GLN A 154 19.30 -0.66 5.84
N ALA A 155 20.35 -0.61 6.67
CA ALA A 155 20.64 0.55 7.50
C ALA A 155 20.80 1.84 6.67
N LEU A 156 20.17 2.91 7.16
CA LEU A 156 20.57 4.29 6.90
C LEU A 156 21.97 4.52 7.48
N PRO A 157 22.75 5.47 6.94
CA PRO A 157 24.06 5.74 7.51
C PRO A 157 23.89 6.39 8.88
N ALA A 158 24.93 6.31 9.72
CA ALA A 158 24.99 7.14 10.91
C ALA A 158 25.00 8.61 10.49
N LEU A 159 24.03 9.38 10.98
CA LEU A 159 23.90 10.82 10.75
C LEU A 159 24.02 11.53 12.11
N PRO A 160 25.24 11.84 12.59
CA PRO A 160 25.48 12.25 13.98
C PRO A 160 24.61 13.42 14.48
N GLY A 161 24.35 14.42 13.63
CA GLY A 161 23.42 15.51 13.91
C GLY A 161 22.22 15.56 12.96
N GLY A 162 22.06 14.56 12.09
CA GLY A 162 21.04 14.52 11.05
C GLY A 162 19.92 13.54 11.39
N GLY A 163 18.68 13.96 11.18
CA GLY A 163 17.50 13.17 11.47
C GLY A 163 16.90 12.53 10.22
N LEU A 164 15.64 12.12 10.36
CA LEU A 164 14.81 11.63 9.27
C LEU A 164 13.56 12.51 9.16
N SER A 165 13.20 12.89 7.94
CA SER A 165 11.94 13.59 7.68
C SER A 165 11.16 12.90 6.57
N LYS A 166 9.90 12.55 6.82
CA LYS A 166 8.97 12.01 5.84
C LYS A 166 7.93 13.07 5.48
N ASN A 167 7.89 13.43 4.20
CA ASN A 167 7.02 14.48 3.63
C ASN A 167 6.22 13.95 2.43
N ASP A 168 5.33 14.79 1.91
CA ASP A 168 4.41 14.48 0.80
C ASP A 168 3.51 13.27 1.07
N SER A 169 2.58 12.98 0.16
CA SER A 169 1.50 12.01 0.38
C SER A 169 1.91 10.54 0.30
N GLY A 170 3.09 10.24 -0.25
CA GLY A 170 3.54 8.87 -0.52
C GLY A 170 3.87 8.07 0.73
N THR A 171 4.26 6.82 0.50
CA THR A 171 4.61 5.84 1.53
C THR A 171 6.09 5.55 1.51
N TRP A 172 6.72 5.52 2.68
CA TRP A 172 8.06 4.97 2.82
C TRP A 172 8.09 3.87 3.88
N THR A 173 8.90 2.84 3.65
CA THR A 173 9.14 1.74 4.60
C THR A 173 10.63 1.67 4.94
N LEU A 174 10.94 1.61 6.24
CA LEU A 174 12.29 1.32 6.74
C LEU A 174 12.35 -0.10 7.28
N GLY A 175 13.12 -0.95 6.63
CA GLY A 175 13.36 -2.35 7.02
C GLY A 175 14.68 -2.59 7.75
N GLY A 176 15.62 -1.63 7.67
CA GLY A 176 16.96 -1.79 8.25
C GLY A 176 17.09 -1.41 9.72
N THR A 177 18.21 -1.82 10.32
CA THR A 177 18.63 -1.38 11.66
C THR A 177 19.31 -0.02 11.60
N ASN A 178 18.72 1.02 12.21
CA ASN A 178 19.25 2.38 12.11
C ASN A 178 19.77 2.92 13.44
N SER A 179 20.68 3.89 13.38
CA SER A 179 21.40 4.44 14.55
C SER A 179 21.51 5.97 14.60
N TYR A 180 20.78 6.69 13.75
CA TYR A 180 20.74 8.16 13.82
C TYR A 180 20.00 8.63 15.09
N THR A 181 20.54 9.63 15.79
CA THR A 181 20.01 10.05 17.11
C THR A 181 19.17 11.32 17.05
N SER A 182 19.20 12.03 15.93
CA SER A 182 18.34 13.20 15.73
C SER A 182 16.90 12.79 15.37
N PRO A 183 15.90 13.68 15.51
CA PRO A 183 14.49 13.31 15.44
C PRO A 183 14.04 12.67 14.12
N THR A 184 12.98 11.86 14.22
CA THR A 184 12.17 11.40 13.09
C THR A 184 10.88 12.21 13.01
N ALA A 185 10.74 13.03 11.98
CA ALA A 185 9.56 13.85 11.74
C ALA A 185 8.72 13.30 10.59
N ILE A 186 7.52 12.81 10.89
CA ILE A 186 6.55 12.33 9.89
C ILE A 186 5.55 13.47 9.67
N ILE A 187 5.85 14.29 8.66
CA ILE A 187 5.16 15.55 8.37
C ILE A 187 3.93 15.30 7.48
N ALA A 188 4.03 14.36 6.54
CA ALA A 188 2.92 13.98 5.66
C ALA A 188 3.11 12.55 5.10
N GLY A 189 2.00 11.98 4.60
CA GLY A 189 1.98 10.63 4.02
C GLY A 189 2.23 9.56 5.07
N LYS A 190 2.81 8.42 4.66
CA LYS A 190 2.99 7.26 5.54
C LYS A 190 4.46 6.90 5.75
N LEU A 191 4.84 6.61 6.99
CA LEU A 191 6.10 5.95 7.33
C LEU A 191 5.80 4.61 8.03
N PHE A 192 6.25 3.51 7.44
CA PHE A 192 6.22 2.19 8.06
C PHE A 192 7.61 1.83 8.61
N ILE A 193 7.67 1.43 9.87
CA ILE A 193 8.88 0.92 10.51
C ILE A 193 8.75 -0.59 10.63
N ASN A 194 9.49 -1.31 9.80
CA ASN A 194 9.52 -2.78 9.79
C ASN A 194 10.87 -3.34 10.26
N GLY A 195 11.89 -2.48 10.35
CA GLY A 195 13.20 -2.80 10.93
C GLY A 195 13.35 -2.39 12.40
N ASP A 196 14.58 -2.48 12.90
CA ASP A 196 14.93 -2.14 14.28
C ASP A 196 15.48 -0.71 14.39
N GLN A 197 14.74 0.20 15.01
CA GLN A 197 15.19 1.56 15.31
C GLN A 197 15.65 1.73 16.76
N SER A 198 15.90 0.67 17.52
CA SER A 198 16.28 0.74 18.95
C SER A 198 17.50 1.62 19.22
N SER A 199 18.45 1.68 18.27
CA SER A 199 19.62 2.56 18.31
C SER A 199 19.39 3.95 17.71
N ALA A 200 18.30 4.14 16.97
CA ALA A 200 17.87 5.44 16.47
C ALA A 200 16.96 6.13 17.49
N THR A 201 17.60 6.79 18.46
CA THR A 201 16.96 7.25 19.70
C THR A 201 16.27 8.60 19.62
N GLY A 202 16.34 9.28 18.48
CA GLY A 202 15.70 10.58 18.27
C GLY A 202 14.18 10.49 18.43
N ASN A 203 13.58 11.51 19.03
CA ASN A 203 12.12 11.57 19.21
C ASN A 203 11.39 11.42 17.87
N VAL A 204 10.28 10.71 17.90
CA VAL A 204 9.41 10.47 16.75
C VAL A 204 8.18 11.36 16.87
N SER A 205 7.87 12.12 15.83
CA SER A 205 6.69 12.98 15.78
C SER A 205 5.85 12.66 14.55
N VAL A 206 4.54 12.53 14.74
CA VAL A 206 3.56 12.31 13.67
C VAL A 206 2.65 13.52 13.62
N ALA A 207 2.75 14.30 12.54
CA ALA A 207 1.92 15.49 12.33
C ALA A 207 0.46 15.12 12.00
N ALA A 208 -0.41 16.13 12.05
CA ALA A 208 -1.80 15.98 11.63
C ALA A 208 -1.89 15.43 10.20
N ASN A 209 -2.75 14.46 9.99
CA ASN A 209 -2.97 13.74 8.73
C ASN A 209 -1.82 12.85 8.24
N ALA A 210 -0.67 12.84 8.92
CA ALA A 210 0.42 11.93 8.63
C ALA A 210 0.21 10.58 9.35
N THR A 211 0.82 9.52 8.83
CA THR A 211 0.62 8.14 9.31
C THR A 211 1.94 7.50 9.72
N LEU A 212 1.93 6.89 10.89
CA LEU A 212 2.95 5.95 11.34
C LEU A 212 2.37 4.53 11.40
N GLY A 213 3.15 3.53 11.04
CA GLY A 213 2.78 2.13 11.18
C GLY A 213 3.98 1.22 11.13
N GLY A 214 3.72 -0.07 10.94
CA GLY A 214 4.73 -1.10 10.75
C GLY A 214 4.72 -2.14 11.86
N THR A 215 5.72 -3.00 11.84
CA THR A 215 5.84 -4.17 12.74
C THR A 215 7.22 -4.28 13.40
N GLY A 216 8.01 -3.21 13.33
CA GLY A 216 9.37 -3.14 13.86
C GLY A 216 9.45 -2.47 15.23
N THR A 217 10.62 -1.92 15.54
CA THR A 217 10.89 -1.23 16.82
C THR A 217 11.22 0.24 16.60
N LEU A 218 10.68 1.14 17.42
CA LEU A 218 10.97 2.59 17.46
C LEU A 218 11.94 2.90 18.61
N GLY A 219 13.02 3.66 18.37
CA GLY A 219 14.01 3.97 19.42
C GLY A 219 13.73 5.21 20.28
N GLY A 220 12.90 6.13 19.80
CA GLY A 220 12.59 7.40 20.47
C GLY A 220 11.21 7.45 21.13
N ASN A 221 11.02 8.41 22.03
CA ASN A 221 9.68 8.76 22.50
C ASN A 221 8.84 9.21 21.30
N THR A 222 7.61 8.73 21.22
CA THR A 222 6.74 8.94 20.07
C THR A 222 5.56 9.83 20.44
N THR A 223 5.32 10.89 19.66
CA THR A 223 4.16 11.77 19.81
C THR A 223 3.29 11.71 18.56
N ILE A 224 2.01 11.38 18.75
CA ILE A 224 0.98 11.47 17.72
C ILE A 224 0.20 12.77 17.94
N ALA A 225 0.25 13.67 16.95
CA ALA A 225 -0.50 14.91 16.96
C ALA A 225 -2.02 14.66 16.93
N ALA A 226 -2.82 15.68 17.26
CA ALA A 226 -4.23 15.68 16.90
C ALA A 226 -4.39 15.45 15.39
N ASN A 227 -5.31 14.57 14.99
CA ASN A 227 -5.51 14.06 13.64
C ASN A 227 -4.30 13.31 13.03
N GLY A 228 -3.24 13.06 13.80
CA GLY A 228 -2.19 12.11 13.43
C GLY A 228 -2.76 10.70 13.40
N LYS A 229 -2.19 9.84 12.54
CA LYS A 229 -2.73 8.52 12.26
C LYS A 229 -1.77 7.41 12.64
N LEU A 230 -2.32 6.32 13.17
CA LEU A 230 -1.66 5.03 13.22
C LEU A 230 -2.29 4.10 12.17
N GLU A 231 -1.48 3.26 11.53
CA GLU A 231 -1.96 2.27 10.56
C GLU A 231 -1.31 0.90 10.78
N PHE A 232 -2.16 -0.13 10.87
CA PHE A 232 -1.74 -1.51 11.03
C PHE A 232 -2.41 -2.40 9.99
N ASN A 233 -1.65 -3.36 9.47
CA ASN A 233 -2.18 -4.43 8.64
C ASN A 233 -2.36 -5.69 9.49
N LEU A 234 -3.59 -6.22 9.54
CA LEU A 234 -3.85 -7.50 10.18
C LEU A 234 -3.84 -8.59 9.12
N SER A 235 -2.74 -9.32 9.06
CA SER A 235 -2.54 -10.46 8.14
C SER A 235 -2.51 -11.82 8.83
N THR A 236 -2.71 -11.84 10.16
CA THR A 236 -2.63 -13.04 11.00
C THR A 236 -3.73 -13.03 12.06
N PRO A 237 -4.03 -14.19 12.69
CA PRO A 237 -4.88 -14.22 13.88
C PRO A 237 -4.29 -13.40 15.03
N ALA A 238 -5.17 -12.98 15.96
CA ALA A 238 -4.86 -12.05 17.04
C ALA A 238 -3.61 -12.43 17.86
N GLY A 239 -3.48 -13.69 18.26
CA GLY A 239 -2.35 -14.16 19.08
C GLY A 239 -1.00 -14.24 18.35
N SER A 240 -0.98 -14.06 17.03
CA SER A 240 0.24 -14.09 16.20
C SER A 240 0.52 -12.77 15.50
N HIS A 241 -0.26 -11.73 15.80
CA HIS A 241 -0.05 -10.42 15.21
C HIS A 241 1.26 -9.81 15.71
N ASN A 242 2.09 -9.38 14.76
CA ASN A 242 3.30 -8.62 15.06
C ASN A 242 2.97 -7.13 15.03
N GLY A 243 2.85 -6.53 16.22
CA GLY A 243 2.61 -5.10 16.38
C GLY A 243 3.88 -4.25 16.24
N LEU A 244 3.73 -2.94 16.35
CA LEU A 244 4.85 -2.00 16.45
C LEU A 244 5.32 -1.91 17.91
N GLU A 245 6.62 -1.96 18.15
CA GLU A 245 7.17 -1.84 19.50
C GLU A 245 7.94 -0.52 19.66
N LEU A 246 7.88 0.09 20.83
CA LEU A 246 8.83 1.14 21.22
C LEU A 246 9.91 0.51 22.12
N ALA A 247 11.14 0.98 21.97
CA ALA A 247 12.29 0.50 22.74
C ALA A 247 12.10 0.71 24.26
N SER A 248 12.92 0.02 25.05
CA SER A 248 12.83 0.04 26.51
C SER A 248 12.79 1.46 27.09
N GLY A 249 11.81 1.71 27.97
CA GLY A 249 11.58 2.99 28.63
C GLY A 249 11.15 4.12 27.69
N ARG A 250 10.74 3.84 26.45
CA ARG A 250 10.17 4.84 25.54
C ARG A 250 8.66 4.88 25.64
N SER A 251 8.11 6.10 25.60
CA SER A 251 6.69 6.37 25.76
C SER A 251 6.01 6.74 24.43
N LEU A 252 4.71 6.45 24.36
CA LEU A 252 3.82 6.94 23.31
C LEU A 252 2.88 8.00 23.91
N THR A 253 2.75 9.15 23.24
CA THR A 253 1.85 10.22 23.65
C THR A 253 0.87 10.55 22.54
N PHE A 254 -0.43 10.46 22.83
CA PHE A 254 -1.48 11.06 22.00
C PHE A 254 -1.77 12.47 22.52
N SER A 255 -1.34 13.49 21.78
CA SER A 255 -1.49 14.91 22.18
C SER A 255 -2.89 15.49 21.91
N GLY A 256 -3.76 14.72 21.27
CA GLY A 256 -5.15 15.07 20.98
C GLY A 256 -5.87 13.89 20.31
N ALA A 257 -7.10 14.12 19.83
CA ALA A 257 -7.87 13.09 19.12
C ALA A 257 -7.13 12.61 17.88
N SER A 258 -6.77 11.33 17.84
CA SER A 258 -6.03 10.68 16.76
C SER A 258 -6.90 9.69 16.00
N VAL A 259 -6.38 9.17 14.88
CA VAL A 259 -7.07 8.20 14.03
C VAL A 259 -6.31 6.88 14.00
N LEU A 260 -7.02 5.76 14.10
CA LEU A 260 -6.48 4.43 13.87
C LEU A 260 -7.07 3.88 12.56
N THR A 261 -6.22 3.46 11.65
CA THR A 261 -6.62 2.77 10.41
C THR A 261 -6.19 1.31 10.47
N ILE A 262 -7.13 0.40 10.23
CA ILE A 262 -6.86 -1.02 10.10
C ILE A 262 -7.05 -1.42 8.65
N THR A 263 -6.04 -2.09 8.11
CA THR A 263 -6.11 -2.76 6.81
C THR A 263 -5.98 -4.26 7.02
N SER A 264 -6.39 -5.06 6.03
CA SER A 264 -6.24 -6.51 6.07
C SER A 264 -5.70 -7.01 4.74
N ALA A 265 -4.69 -7.87 4.80
CA ALA A 265 -4.19 -8.62 3.64
C ALA A 265 -4.71 -10.07 3.61
N GLY A 266 -5.74 -10.38 4.41
CA GLY A 266 -6.23 -11.73 4.65
C GLY A 266 -5.56 -12.40 5.87
N GLY A 267 -6.22 -13.35 6.51
CA GLY A 267 -5.68 -14.08 7.67
C GLY A 267 -6.02 -13.48 9.05
N ALA A 268 -6.65 -12.30 9.10
CA ALA A 268 -7.22 -11.76 10.33
C ALA A 268 -8.42 -12.59 10.82
N ALA A 269 -8.58 -12.67 12.14
CA ALA A 269 -9.68 -13.35 12.82
C ALA A 269 -10.25 -12.44 13.92
N THR A 270 -11.40 -12.80 14.49
CA THR A 270 -11.89 -12.12 15.70
C THR A 270 -10.93 -12.34 16.86
N GLY A 271 -10.87 -11.38 17.79
CA GLY A 271 -9.98 -11.43 18.94
C GLY A 271 -9.33 -10.09 19.27
N THR A 272 -8.51 -10.10 20.32
CA THR A 272 -7.79 -8.90 20.80
C THR A 272 -6.36 -8.87 20.26
N TYR A 273 -6.07 -7.88 19.43
CA TYR A 273 -4.79 -7.62 18.82
C TYR A 273 -4.01 -6.61 19.66
N THR A 274 -2.77 -6.92 20.01
CA THR A 274 -1.81 -5.92 20.50
C THR A 274 -1.18 -5.22 19.31
N LEU A 275 -1.67 -4.03 18.97
CA LEU A 275 -1.18 -3.28 17.82
C LEU A 275 0.15 -2.61 18.10
N LEU A 276 0.31 -2.09 19.32
CA LEU A 276 1.52 -1.40 19.72
C LEU A 276 1.82 -1.58 21.21
N THR A 277 3.10 -1.71 21.54
CA THR A 277 3.60 -1.76 22.91
C THR A 277 4.56 -0.59 23.16
N ALA A 278 4.33 0.18 24.23
CA ALA A 278 5.19 1.26 24.68
C ALA A 278 5.66 1.04 26.13
N PRO A 279 6.86 0.46 26.37
CA PRO A 279 7.32 0.10 27.71
C PRO A 279 7.40 1.27 28.70
N GLY A 280 7.62 2.50 28.22
CA GLY A 280 7.58 3.73 29.01
C GLY A 280 6.19 4.30 29.26
N GLY A 281 5.13 3.62 28.82
CA GLY A 281 3.73 4.00 28.99
C GLY A 281 3.11 4.64 27.75
N ILE A 282 1.78 4.57 27.69
CA ILE A 282 0.94 5.28 26.72
C ILE A 282 0.16 6.35 27.47
N THR A 283 0.25 7.60 27.02
CA THR A 283 -0.49 8.73 27.59
C THR A 283 -1.41 9.39 26.57
N GLY A 284 -2.45 10.08 27.06
CA GLY A 284 -3.52 10.62 26.24
C GLY A 284 -4.67 9.63 26.01
N SER A 285 -5.64 10.02 25.19
CA SER A 285 -6.79 9.17 24.86
C SER A 285 -6.46 8.21 23.72
N ALA A 286 -7.04 7.01 23.76
CA ALA A 286 -7.01 6.10 22.62
C ALA A 286 -7.58 6.78 21.35
N PRO A 287 -7.18 6.34 20.14
CA PRO A 287 -7.68 6.93 18.90
C PRO A 287 -9.21 7.02 18.87
N ALA A 288 -9.72 8.24 18.65
CA ALA A 288 -11.14 8.54 18.71
C ALA A 288 -11.88 8.12 17.44
N THR A 289 -11.17 8.13 16.30
CA THR A 289 -11.69 7.68 15.00
C THR A 289 -11.04 6.36 14.63
N LEU A 290 -11.86 5.36 14.32
CA LEU A 290 -11.42 4.03 13.93
C LEU A 290 -11.89 3.74 12.49
N ASN A 291 -10.96 3.70 11.55
CA ASN A 291 -11.23 3.33 10.16
C ASN A 291 -10.95 1.82 10.02
N LEU A 292 -11.99 1.03 9.80
CA LEU A 292 -11.90 -0.43 9.67
C LEU A 292 -12.17 -0.88 8.23
N PRO A 293 -11.74 -2.09 7.85
CA PRO A 293 -12.23 -2.73 6.64
C PRO A 293 -13.77 -2.91 6.70
N ASP A 294 -14.42 -2.92 5.55
CA ASP A 294 -15.87 -3.01 5.46
C ASP A 294 -16.43 -4.24 6.19
N GLY A 295 -17.51 -4.04 6.95
CA GLY A 295 -18.18 -5.09 7.71
C GLY A 295 -17.46 -5.52 9.00
N TRP A 296 -16.32 -4.92 9.34
CA TRP A 296 -15.65 -5.18 10.61
C TRP A 296 -16.27 -4.36 11.74
N VAL A 297 -16.37 -4.98 12.91
CA VAL A 297 -16.73 -4.31 14.16
C VAL A 297 -15.60 -4.52 15.14
N ALA A 298 -14.98 -3.42 15.57
CA ALA A 298 -13.90 -3.45 16.54
C ALA A 298 -13.93 -2.24 17.46
N THR A 299 -13.26 -2.36 18.60
CA THR A 299 -13.03 -1.27 19.56
C THR A 299 -11.55 -1.14 19.83
N VAL A 300 -11.08 0.10 20.01
CA VAL A 300 -9.69 0.38 20.38
C VAL A 300 -9.64 0.82 21.84
N SER A 301 -8.62 0.37 22.57
CA SER A 301 -8.40 0.72 23.98
C SER A 301 -6.92 0.77 24.31
N ILE A 302 -6.59 1.49 25.38
CA ILE A 302 -5.25 1.44 26.00
C ILE A 302 -5.39 0.60 27.26
N SER A 303 -4.54 -0.43 27.40
CA SER A 303 -4.47 -1.28 28.60
C SER A 303 -3.02 -1.42 29.03
N GLY A 304 -2.69 -0.85 30.19
CA GLY A 304 -1.30 -0.71 30.63
C GLY A 304 -0.45 0.00 29.58
N ASN A 305 0.56 -0.70 29.08
CA ASN A 305 1.52 -0.19 28.09
C ASN A 305 1.15 -0.54 26.63
N ASN A 306 -0.03 -1.10 26.40
CA ASN A 306 -0.43 -1.64 25.11
C ASN A 306 -1.61 -0.87 24.50
N LEU A 307 -1.52 -0.59 23.20
CA LEU A 307 -2.66 -0.20 22.38
C LEU A 307 -3.30 -1.47 21.81
N LEU A 308 -4.53 -1.73 22.23
CA LEU A 308 -5.27 -2.95 21.89
C LEU A 308 -6.41 -2.64 20.92
N LEU A 309 -6.62 -3.53 19.96
CA LEU A 309 -7.80 -3.56 19.11
C LEU A 309 -8.56 -4.87 19.37
N ASN A 310 -9.77 -4.76 19.91
CA ASN A 310 -10.66 -5.90 20.06
C ASN A 310 -11.59 -5.99 18.84
N VAL A 311 -11.33 -6.96 17.96
CA VAL A 311 -12.14 -7.24 16.77
C VAL A 311 -13.26 -8.21 17.17
N ALA A 312 -14.48 -7.67 17.29
CA ALA A 312 -15.67 -8.41 17.68
C ALA A 312 -16.26 -9.23 16.52
N SER A 313 -16.23 -8.67 15.31
CA SER A 313 -16.62 -9.37 14.09
C SER A 313 -15.81 -8.90 12.91
N ILE A 314 -15.53 -9.84 12.01
CA ILE A 314 -15.02 -9.60 10.67
C ILE A 314 -16.18 -9.97 9.74
N GLY A 315 -16.58 -9.04 8.88
CA GLY A 315 -17.82 -9.12 8.12
C GLY A 315 -18.06 -10.50 7.50
N ALA A 316 -19.17 -11.14 7.87
CA ALA A 316 -19.80 -12.10 6.96
C ALA A 316 -20.31 -11.29 5.77
N THR A 317 -20.04 -11.72 4.54
CA THR A 317 -20.74 -11.19 3.37
C THR A 317 -22.25 -11.34 3.63
N PRO A 318 -23.08 -10.28 3.51
CA PRO A 318 -24.52 -10.44 3.66
C PRO A 318 -24.97 -11.55 2.72
N TYR A 319 -25.73 -12.53 3.19
CA TYR A 319 -26.31 -13.56 2.33
C TYR A 319 -27.81 -13.35 2.22
N TYR A 320 -28.36 -13.66 1.06
CA TYR A 320 -29.79 -13.52 0.76
C TYR A 320 -30.35 -14.86 0.32
N THR A 321 -31.62 -15.09 0.63
CA THR A 321 -32.34 -16.29 0.22
C THR A 321 -32.95 -16.10 -1.16
N LEU A 322 -32.79 -17.11 -2.02
CA LEU A 322 -33.51 -17.27 -3.28
C LEU A 322 -34.52 -18.41 -3.13
N THR A 323 -35.80 -18.13 -3.34
CA THR A 323 -36.86 -19.15 -3.37
C THR A 323 -37.40 -19.31 -4.79
N VAL A 324 -37.22 -20.48 -5.39
CA VAL A 324 -37.69 -20.78 -6.75
C VAL A 324 -38.81 -21.81 -6.71
N THR A 325 -39.93 -21.48 -7.37
CA THR A 325 -41.08 -22.38 -7.55
C THR A 325 -41.44 -22.51 -9.03
N SER A 326 -41.85 -23.71 -9.44
CA SER A 326 -42.39 -23.96 -10.79
C SER A 326 -43.47 -25.04 -10.71
N PRO A 327 -44.69 -24.81 -11.24
CA PRO A 327 -45.74 -25.82 -11.30
C PRO A 327 -45.42 -27.00 -12.23
N TYR A 328 -44.64 -26.74 -13.29
CA TYR A 328 -44.22 -27.74 -14.29
C TYR A 328 -42.73 -27.59 -14.60
N GLY A 329 -42.17 -28.55 -15.33
CA GLY A 329 -40.76 -28.54 -15.70
C GLY A 329 -39.81 -28.66 -14.50
N THR A 330 -38.51 -28.58 -14.76
CA THR A 330 -37.46 -28.65 -13.73
C THR A 330 -36.70 -27.33 -13.69
N ALA A 331 -36.87 -26.58 -12.59
CA ALA A 331 -36.16 -25.33 -12.35
C ALA A 331 -34.78 -25.58 -11.74
N THR A 332 -33.81 -24.75 -12.12
CA THR A 332 -32.46 -24.72 -11.55
C THR A 332 -32.09 -23.27 -11.26
N PRO A 333 -31.80 -22.88 -10.00
CA PRO A 333 -32.02 -23.67 -8.77
C PRO A 333 -33.53 -23.89 -8.50
N MET A 334 -33.86 -24.91 -7.68
CA MET A 334 -35.22 -25.20 -7.21
C MET A 334 -35.28 -25.04 -5.69
N GLY A 335 -36.42 -24.59 -5.15
CA GLY A 335 -36.62 -24.47 -3.71
C GLY A 335 -35.85 -23.29 -3.11
N VAL A 336 -35.46 -23.40 -1.84
CA VAL A 336 -34.78 -22.32 -1.11
C VAL A 336 -33.27 -22.55 -1.15
N THR A 337 -32.52 -21.57 -1.62
CA THR A 337 -31.05 -21.54 -1.61
C THR A 337 -30.57 -20.22 -1.01
N THR A 338 -29.33 -20.18 -0.52
CA THR A 338 -28.70 -18.95 0.00
C THR A 338 -27.47 -18.59 -0.84
N SER A 339 -27.23 -17.31 -1.06
CA SER A 339 -26.07 -16.82 -1.80
C SER A 339 -25.54 -15.52 -1.21
N ASN A 340 -24.24 -15.31 -1.30
CA ASN A 340 -23.60 -14.07 -0.85
C ASN A 340 -24.11 -12.89 -1.70
N TRP A 341 -24.13 -11.71 -1.11
CA TRP A 341 -24.51 -10.47 -1.78
C TRP A 341 -23.74 -10.30 -3.09
N ASN A 342 -24.47 -9.86 -4.11
CA ASN A 342 -23.98 -9.63 -5.47
C ASN A 342 -23.48 -10.90 -6.19
N THR A 343 -23.79 -12.10 -5.68
CA THR A 343 -23.58 -13.34 -6.43
C THR A 343 -24.51 -13.35 -7.65
N VAL A 344 -23.96 -13.63 -8.84
CA VAL A 344 -24.76 -13.77 -10.06
C VAL A 344 -25.50 -15.10 -10.02
N ILE A 345 -26.84 -15.03 -10.09
CA ILE A 345 -27.73 -16.17 -10.18
C ILE A 345 -28.13 -16.35 -11.64
N ASN A 346 -27.91 -17.55 -12.19
CA ASN A 346 -28.46 -17.97 -13.47
C ASN A 346 -29.59 -18.95 -13.19
N ALA A 347 -30.83 -18.51 -13.36
CA ALA A 347 -32.02 -19.33 -13.11
C ALA A 347 -32.65 -19.78 -14.42
N THR A 348 -32.97 -21.06 -14.53
CA THR A 348 -33.60 -21.65 -15.73
C THR A 348 -34.75 -22.57 -15.36
N VAL A 349 -35.73 -22.72 -16.24
CA VAL A 349 -36.70 -23.82 -16.18
C VAL A 349 -36.64 -24.65 -17.46
N SER A 350 -36.38 -25.94 -17.32
CA SER A 350 -36.27 -26.87 -18.44
C SER A 350 -37.49 -27.79 -18.53
N GLY A 351 -37.67 -28.44 -19.69
CA GLY A 351 -38.81 -29.32 -19.96
C GLY A 351 -40.05 -28.63 -20.53
N SER A 352 -40.00 -27.33 -20.85
CA SER A 352 -41.07 -26.65 -21.59
C SER A 352 -40.96 -26.94 -23.11
N PRO A 353 -42.05 -27.32 -23.80
CA PRO A 353 -43.38 -27.59 -23.26
C PRO A 353 -43.51 -28.97 -22.59
N VAL A 354 -44.32 -29.06 -21.53
CA VAL A 354 -44.67 -30.33 -20.86
C VAL A 354 -46.02 -30.82 -21.39
N LEU A 355 -46.07 -32.06 -21.89
CA LEU A 355 -47.31 -32.70 -22.35
C LEU A 355 -47.96 -33.52 -21.24
N ASN A 356 -49.28 -33.38 -21.09
CA ASN A 356 -50.10 -34.23 -20.23
C ASN A 356 -51.40 -34.59 -20.97
N GLY A 357 -51.39 -35.73 -21.66
CA GLY A 357 -52.49 -36.15 -22.55
C GLY A 357 -52.66 -35.17 -23.72
N THR A 358 -53.86 -34.60 -23.85
CA THR A 358 -54.20 -33.58 -24.87
C THR A 358 -53.91 -32.14 -24.42
N THR A 359 -53.33 -31.96 -23.24
CA THR A 359 -52.98 -30.64 -22.67
C THR A 359 -51.48 -30.41 -22.75
N GLN A 360 -51.07 -29.20 -23.13
CA GLN A 360 -49.68 -28.77 -23.20
C GLN A 360 -49.46 -27.57 -22.27
N TYR A 361 -48.48 -27.65 -21.38
CA TYR A 361 -48.04 -26.52 -20.54
C TYR A 361 -46.78 -25.90 -21.13
N MET A 362 -46.81 -24.60 -21.40
CA MET A 362 -45.68 -23.86 -21.96
C MET A 362 -45.23 -22.77 -20.99
N ALA A 363 -43.96 -22.79 -20.59
CA ALA A 363 -43.37 -21.74 -19.78
C ALA A 363 -43.32 -20.45 -20.60
N THR A 364 -43.85 -19.37 -20.04
CA THR A 364 -43.97 -18.07 -20.72
C THR A 364 -43.09 -17.01 -20.08
N GLY A 365 -42.73 -17.17 -18.80
CA GLY A 365 -41.93 -16.20 -18.06
C GLY A 365 -41.84 -16.51 -16.58
N TRP A 366 -41.57 -15.49 -15.78
CA TRP A 366 -41.51 -15.59 -14.32
C TRP A 366 -42.05 -14.32 -13.65
N ILE A 367 -42.53 -14.49 -12.42
CA ILE A 367 -42.77 -13.39 -11.48
C ILE A 367 -41.60 -13.36 -10.50
N GLY A 368 -40.92 -12.21 -10.46
CA GLY A 368 -39.74 -11.95 -9.63
C GLY A 368 -40.06 -11.00 -8.47
N THR A 369 -39.36 -11.14 -7.35
CA THR A 369 -39.35 -10.13 -6.26
C THR A 369 -37.92 -9.83 -5.82
N GLY A 370 -37.72 -8.76 -5.05
CA GLY A 370 -36.41 -8.41 -4.53
C GLY A 370 -35.45 -8.02 -5.65
N SER A 371 -34.42 -8.84 -5.88
CA SER A 371 -33.35 -8.54 -6.84
C SER A 371 -33.70 -8.84 -8.30
N LEU A 372 -34.90 -9.37 -8.57
CA LEU A 372 -35.33 -9.77 -9.90
C LEU A 372 -36.71 -9.19 -10.21
N ALA A 373 -36.82 -8.49 -11.34
CA ALA A 373 -38.10 -8.05 -11.89
C ALA A 373 -38.80 -9.18 -12.67
N ASN A 374 -40.09 -9.01 -12.93
CA ASN A 374 -40.86 -9.90 -13.80
C ASN A 374 -40.26 -9.94 -15.22
N GLY A 375 -40.37 -11.08 -15.88
CA GLY A 375 -39.84 -11.24 -17.23
C GLY A 375 -40.44 -12.42 -17.99
N SER A 376 -39.97 -12.61 -19.21
CA SER A 376 -40.47 -13.61 -20.17
C SER A 376 -39.38 -14.59 -20.58
N GLY A 377 -39.78 -15.80 -20.99
CA GLY A 377 -38.86 -16.86 -21.43
C GLY A 377 -38.61 -17.90 -20.34
N THR A 378 -37.58 -18.72 -20.54
CA THR A 378 -37.27 -19.90 -19.69
C THR A 378 -35.95 -19.78 -18.93
N ASN A 379 -35.29 -18.63 -18.99
CA ASN A 379 -34.05 -18.35 -18.27
C ASN A 379 -33.94 -16.87 -17.90
N THR A 380 -33.16 -16.58 -16.86
CA THR A 380 -32.83 -15.23 -16.41
C THR A 380 -31.51 -15.20 -15.66
N SER A 381 -30.84 -14.05 -15.67
CA SER A 381 -29.59 -13.81 -14.94
C SER A 381 -29.66 -12.48 -14.20
N PHE A 382 -29.28 -12.46 -12.93
CA PHE A 382 -29.29 -11.26 -12.08
C PHE A 382 -28.33 -11.40 -10.91
N SER A 383 -27.88 -10.28 -10.35
CA SER A 383 -27.11 -10.26 -9.09
C SER A 383 -28.05 -10.19 -7.89
N ILE A 384 -27.93 -11.13 -6.95
CA ILE A 384 -28.78 -11.13 -5.75
C ILE A 384 -28.30 -10.09 -4.73
N THR A 385 -29.13 -9.10 -4.44
CA THR A 385 -28.85 -8.01 -3.49
C THR A 385 -29.88 -7.89 -2.36
N ASN A 386 -31.00 -8.61 -2.48
CA ASN A 386 -32.07 -8.76 -1.48
C ASN A 386 -32.64 -10.20 -1.51
N ASN A 387 -33.42 -10.58 -0.50
CA ASN A 387 -34.20 -11.83 -0.53
C ASN A 387 -35.11 -11.82 -1.76
N THR A 388 -35.05 -12.88 -2.56
CA THR A 388 -35.58 -12.92 -3.93
C THR A 388 -36.44 -14.16 -4.12
N THR A 389 -37.57 -14.02 -4.80
CA THR A 389 -38.39 -15.16 -5.24
C THR A 389 -38.48 -15.21 -6.75
N ILE A 390 -38.53 -16.43 -7.30
CA ILE A 390 -38.87 -16.70 -8.70
C ILE A 390 -40.04 -17.66 -8.71
N SER A 391 -41.14 -17.27 -9.34
CA SER A 391 -42.24 -18.19 -9.66
C SER A 391 -42.39 -18.27 -11.17
N TRP A 392 -42.08 -19.43 -11.74
CA TRP A 392 -42.19 -19.66 -13.18
C TRP A 392 -43.66 -19.72 -13.61
N VAL A 393 -44.00 -18.92 -14.62
CA VAL A 393 -45.36 -18.77 -15.15
C VAL A 393 -45.54 -19.66 -16.37
N TRP A 394 -46.63 -20.42 -16.37
CA TRP A 394 -46.97 -21.39 -17.41
C TRP A 394 -48.35 -21.09 -17.99
N GLN A 395 -48.48 -21.27 -19.30
CA GLN A 395 -49.74 -21.21 -20.03
C GLN A 395 -50.20 -22.63 -20.40
N THR A 396 -51.51 -22.86 -20.34
CA THR A 396 -52.14 -24.13 -20.75
C THR A 396 -52.69 -24.00 -22.16
N ASN A 397 -52.26 -24.88 -23.06
CA ASN A 397 -52.77 -25.04 -24.41
C ASN A 397 -53.52 -26.38 -24.52
N TYR A 398 -54.64 -26.40 -25.24
CA TYR A 398 -55.45 -27.60 -25.47
C TYR A 398 -55.37 -28.02 -26.94
N TRP A 399 -55.23 -29.32 -27.18
CA TRP A 399 -55.37 -29.88 -28.51
C TRP A 399 -56.84 -29.86 -28.94
N ILE A 400 -57.13 -29.23 -30.08
CA ILE A 400 -58.45 -29.25 -30.71
C ILE A 400 -58.36 -30.08 -31.98
N ASN A 401 -59.16 -31.15 -32.06
CA ASN A 401 -59.36 -31.90 -33.30
C ASN A 401 -60.69 -31.47 -33.92
N LEU A 402 -60.65 -30.81 -35.08
CA LEU A 402 -61.85 -30.42 -35.82
C LEU A 402 -62.08 -31.42 -36.95
N GLN A 403 -63.24 -32.06 -36.94
CA GLN A 403 -63.70 -32.91 -38.05
C GLN A 403 -64.77 -32.16 -38.83
N VAL A 404 -64.54 -31.97 -40.13
CA VAL A 404 -65.56 -31.43 -41.05
C VAL A 404 -66.40 -32.59 -41.55
N ILE A 405 -67.71 -32.55 -41.28
CA ILE A 405 -68.68 -33.48 -41.86
C ILE A 405 -69.37 -32.72 -43.00
N GLY A 406 -69.15 -33.15 -44.25
CA GLY A 406 -69.83 -32.61 -45.42
C GLY A 406 -71.28 -33.08 -45.47
N ASN A 407 -72.20 -32.18 -45.87
CA ASN A 407 -73.63 -32.47 -46.05
C ASN A 407 -73.89 -33.31 -47.30
#